data_AF-A0A432TFQ2-F1
#
_entry.id   AF-A0A432TFQ2-F1
#
_cell.length_a   1.000
_cell.length_b   1.000
_cell.length_c   1.000
_cell.angle_alpha   90.00
_cell.angle_beta   90.00
_cell.angle_gamma   90.00
#
_symmetry.space_group_name_H-M   'P 1'
#
loop_
_entity.id
_entity.type
_entity.pdbx_description
1 polymer ?
#
loop_
_entity_poly.entity_id
_entity_poly.type
_entity_poly.pdbx_seq_one_letter_code
_entity_poly.pdbx_strand_id
1 'polypeptide(L)'
;MNKKLDTKAVALAFGIMWSLGILIMSIIALTSTTYLHNIVDFMSSVYLGYSLSLTGILTGMVWAFFDAAIGGLIFAWLYNKLAK
;
A
#
# COMPACT_ATOMS: atom_id res chain seq x y z
N MET A 1 22.48 6.99 -22.32
CA MET A 1 21.65 7.73 -21.34
C MET A 1 21.15 6.75 -20.30
N ASN A 2 21.67 6.76 -19.07
CA ASN A 2 21.06 6.00 -17.97
C ASN A 2 19.71 6.66 -17.65
N LYS A 3 18.61 6.02 -18.04
CA LYS A 3 17.26 6.49 -17.71
C LYS A 3 17.07 6.31 -16.20
N LYS A 4 17.10 7.42 -15.46
CA LYS A 4 16.75 7.44 -14.04
C LYS A 4 15.24 7.26 -13.89
N LEU A 5 14.83 6.58 -12.83
CA LEU A 5 13.44 6.55 -12.41
C LEU A 5 13.04 7.94 -11.89
N ASP A 6 11.85 8.40 -12.27
CA ASP A 6 11.24 9.55 -11.62
C ASP A 6 10.76 9.14 -10.23
N THR A 7 11.44 9.64 -9.20
CA THR A 7 11.18 9.28 -7.80
C THR A 7 9.77 9.65 -7.36
N LYS A 8 9.20 10.76 -7.85
CA LYS A 8 7.84 11.19 -7.48
C LYS A 8 6.80 10.29 -8.13
N ALA A 9 6.99 9.98 -9.42
CA ALA A 9 6.08 9.10 -10.14
C ALA A 9 6.05 7.70 -9.51
N VAL A 10 7.21 7.14 -9.16
CA VAL A 10 7.29 5.83 -8.49
C VAL A 10 6.64 5.85 -7.12
N ALA A 11 6.92 6.86 -6.28
CA ALA A 11 6.31 6.98 -4.96
C ALA A 11 4.77 7.04 -5.05
N LEU A 12 4.23 7.90 -5.93
CA LEU A 12 2.79 8.01 -6.12
C LEU A 12 2.17 6.72 -6.66
N ALA A 13 2.83 6.06 -7.63
CA ALA A 13 2.34 4.80 -8.19
C ALA A 13 2.24 3.70 -7.12
N PHE A 14 3.28 3.54 -6.29
CA PHE A 14 3.27 2.57 -5.19
C PHE A 14 2.19 2.88 -4.15
N GLY A 15 2.09 4.14 -3.73
CA GLY A 15 1.07 4.57 -2.76
C GLY A 15 -0.36 4.31 -3.26
N ILE A 16 -0.67 4.72 -4.49
CA ILE A 16 -2.01 4.51 -5.08
C ILE A 16 -2.30 3.02 -5.23
N MET A 17 -1.36 2.27 -5.81
CA MET A 17 -1.53 0.83 -6.05
C MET A 17 -1.81 0.07 -4.75
N TRP A 18 -1.03 0.34 -3.69
CA TRP A 18 -1.19 -0.38 -2.43
C TRP A 18 -2.45 0.04 -1.65
N SER A 19 -2.80 1.33 -1.67
CA SER A 19 -4.05 1.83 -1.11
C SER A 19 -5.28 1.16 -1.75
N LEU A 20 -5.29 1.05 -3.08
CA LEU A 20 -6.33 0.31 -3.80
C LEU A 20 -6.27 -1.21 -3.51
N GLY A 21 -5.08 -1.76 -3.30
CA GLY A 21 -4.90 -3.14 -2.86
C GLY A 21 -5.60 -3.43 -1.52
N ILE A 22 -5.43 -2.56 -0.52
CA ILE A 22 -6.15 -2.67 0.77
C ILE A 22 -7.66 -2.59 0.57
N LEU A 23 -8.15 -1.67 -0.27
CA LEU A 23 -9.57 -1.57 -0.58
C LEU A 23 -10.11 -2.87 -1.20
N ILE A 24 -9.43 -3.40 -2.23
CA ILE A 24 -9.86 -4.61 -2.94
C ILE A 24 -9.83 -5.82 -1.98
N MET A 25 -8.77 -6.00 -1.21
CA MET A 25 -8.67 -7.09 -0.23
C MET A 25 -9.77 -6.99 0.82
N SER A 26 -10.09 -5.77 1.29
CA SER A 26 -11.18 -5.53 2.24
C SER A 26 -12.54 -5.91 1.66
N ILE A 27 -12.83 -5.51 0.41
CA ILE A 27 -14.09 -5.83 -0.27
C ILE A 27 -14.22 -7.35 -0.45
N ILE A 28 -13.17 -8.02 -0.90
CA ILE A 28 -13.19 -9.49 -1.07
C ILE A 28 -13.44 -10.17 0.29
N ALA A 29 -12.72 -9.75 1.33
CA ALA A 29 -12.90 -10.29 2.68
C ALA A 29 -14.34 -10.08 3.18
N LEU A 30 -14.93 -8.90 2.98
CA LEU A 30 -16.32 -8.58 3.31
C LEU A 30 -17.34 -9.49 2.59
N THR A 31 -17.05 -9.89 1.35
CA THR A 31 -17.92 -10.78 0.56
C THR A 31 -17.69 -12.27 0.83
N SER A 32 -16.74 -12.61 1.70
CA SER A 32 -16.33 -13.99 1.93
C SER A 32 -16.46 -14.39 3.40
N THR A 33 -16.68 -15.68 3.65
CA THR A 33 -16.83 -16.19 5.02
C THR A 33 -15.50 -16.33 5.75
N THR A 34 -14.41 -16.65 5.04
CA THR A 34 -13.09 -16.92 5.65
C THR A 34 -11.89 -16.47 4.81
N TYR A 35 -12.10 -16.12 3.54
CA TYR A 35 -11.00 -15.81 2.63
C TYR A 35 -10.45 -14.40 2.91
N LEU A 36 -9.12 -14.25 2.93
CA LEU A 36 -8.41 -13.00 3.25
C LEU A 36 -8.62 -12.41 4.66
N HIS A 37 -9.45 -12.99 5.52
CA HIS A 37 -9.62 -12.50 6.90
C HIS A 37 -8.30 -12.51 7.69
N ASN A 38 -7.48 -13.54 7.51
CA ASN A 38 -6.13 -13.61 8.10
C ASN A 38 -5.18 -12.51 7.59
N ILE A 39 -5.32 -12.09 6.32
CA ILE A 39 -4.57 -10.96 5.76
C ILE A 39 -5.05 -9.65 6.37
N VAL A 40 -6.36 -9.48 6.53
CA VAL A 40 -6.94 -8.30 7.16
C VAL A 40 -6.48 -8.18 8.61
N ASP A 41 -6.48 -9.29 9.37
CA ASP A 41 -5.99 -9.32 10.76
C ASP A 41 -4.51 -8.94 10.84
N PHE A 42 -3.67 -9.50 9.96
CA PHE A 42 -2.27 -9.15 9.87
C PHE A 42 -2.09 -7.66 9.56
N MET A 43 -2.77 -7.13 8.55
CA MET A 43 -2.67 -5.71 8.18
C MET A 43 -3.23 -4.80 9.28
N SER A 44 -4.19 -5.26 10.08
CA SER A 44 -4.72 -4.49 11.22
C SER A 44 -3.71 -4.34 12.35
N SER A 45 -2.72 -5.25 12.43
CA SER A 45 -1.57 -5.10 13.34
C SER A 45 -0.54 -4.06 12.87
N VAL A 46 -0.54 -3.74 11.56
CA VAL A 46 0.40 -2.80 10.94
C VAL A 46 -0.23 -1.41 10.78
N TYR A 47 -1.49 -1.34 10.35
CA TYR A 47 -2.22 -0.10 10.08
C TYR A 47 -3.23 0.18 11.18
N LEU A 48 -2.87 1.12 12.06
CA LEU A 48 -3.69 1.50 13.20
C LEU A 48 -5.08 2.00 12.75
N GLY A 49 -6.13 1.37 13.29
CA GLY A 49 -7.52 1.68 12.97
C GLY A 49 -8.06 0.98 11.72
N TYR A 50 -7.24 0.18 11.02
CA TYR A 50 -7.74 -0.67 9.94
C TYR A 50 -8.63 -1.80 10.49
N SER A 51 -9.76 -2.01 9.83
CA SER A 51 -10.75 -3.05 10.12
C SER A 51 -11.71 -3.17 8.95
N LEU A 52 -12.55 -4.22 8.91
CA LEU A 52 -13.61 -4.39 7.90
C LEU A 52 -14.85 -3.48 8.10
N SER A 53 -14.65 -2.29 8.68
CA SER A 53 -15.67 -1.23 8.69
C SER A 53 -15.36 -0.20 7.61
N LEU A 54 -16.34 0.54 7.10
CA LEU A 54 -16.10 1.57 6.08
C LEU A 54 -15.03 2.58 6.51
N THR A 55 -15.12 3.08 7.76
CA THR A 55 -14.14 4.01 8.33
C THR A 55 -12.78 3.36 8.55
N GLY A 56 -12.76 2.09 8.97
CA GLY A 56 -11.53 1.32 9.14
C GLY A 56 -10.80 1.09 7.82
N ILE A 57 -11.51 0.74 6.76
CA ILE A 57 -10.96 0.57 5.41
C ILE A 57 -10.36 1.88 4.92
N LEU A 58 -11.08 3.00 5.03
CA LEU A 58 -10.56 4.31 4.63
C LEU A 58 -9.30 4.69 5.43
N THR A 59 -9.27 4.40 6.72
CA THR A 59 -8.08 4.62 7.58
C THR A 59 -6.90 3.75 7.11
N GLY A 60 -7.14 2.48 6.84
CA GLY A 60 -6.13 1.56 6.30
C GLY A 60 -5.62 1.98 4.92
N MET A 61 -6.49 2.49 4.04
CA MET A 61 -6.11 3.02 2.73
C MET A 61 -5.16 4.22 2.83
N VAL A 62 -5.36 5.10 3.81
CA VAL A 62 -4.47 6.24 4.07
C VAL A 62 -3.11 5.76 4.57
N TRP A 63 -3.08 4.86 5.54
CA TRP A 63 -1.83 4.25 6.02
C TRP A 63 -1.05 3.56 4.92
N ALA A 64 -1.72 2.70 4.15
CA ALA A 64 -1.14 1.96 3.03
C ALA A 64 -0.59 2.88 1.95
N PHE A 65 -1.27 3.98 1.65
CA PHE A 65 -0.78 4.97 0.70
C PHE A 65 0.57 5.54 1.14
N PHE A 66 0.68 6.02 2.38
CA PHE A 66 1.91 6.64 2.87
C PHE A 66 3.04 5.62 3.04
N ASP A 67 2.73 4.45 3.59
CA ASP A 67 3.68 3.34 3.75
C ASP A 67 4.32 2.93 2.41
N ALA A 68 3.49 2.62 1.41
CA ALA A 68 3.99 2.24 0.10
C ALA A 68 4.60 3.42 -0.68
N ALA A 69 4.09 4.65 -0.53
CA ALA A 69 4.70 5.81 -1.19
C ALA A 69 6.11 6.10 -0.66
N ILE A 70 6.33 5.98 0.65
CA ILE A 70 7.66 6.09 1.26
C ILE A 70 8.55 4.94 0.76
N GLY A 71 8.04 3.71 0.71
CA GLY A 71 8.74 2.57 0.14
C GLY A 71 9.16 2.79 -1.32
N GLY A 72 8.25 3.29 -2.16
CA GLY A 72 8.51 3.63 -3.57
C GLY A 72 9.52 4.76 -3.73
N LEU A 73 9.49 5.76 -2.86
CA LEU A 73 10.48 6.84 -2.82
C LEU A 73 11.87 6.29 -2.50
N ILE A 74 11.99 5.49 -1.44
CA ILE A 74 13.25 4.85 -1.03
C ILE A 74 13.77 3.94 -2.14
N PHE A 75 12.89 3.14 -2.75
CA PHE A 75 13.23 2.25 -3.85
C PHE A 75 13.79 3.03 -5.06
N ALA A 76 13.08 4.05 -5.54
CA ALA A 76 13.53 4.83 -6.70
C ALA A 76 14.83 5.59 -6.41
N TRP A 77 15.00 6.12 -5.20
CA TRP A 77 16.25 6.73 -4.77
C TRP A 77 17.40 5.73 -4.79
N LEU A 78 17.23 4.55 -4.19
CA LEU A 78 18.25 3.52 -4.12
C LEU A 78 18.61 3.00 -5.51
N TYR A 79 17.61 2.72 -6.34
CA TYR A 79 17.80 2.30 -7.73
C TYR A 79 18.64 3.32 -8.50
N ASN A 80 18.27 4.61 -8.44
CA ASN A 80 18.99 5.67 -9.13
C ASN A 80 20.42 5.88 -8.61
N LYS A 81 20.69 5.52 -7.35
CA LYS A 81 22.02 5.57 -6.75
C LYS A 81 22.89 4.40 -7.22
N LEU A 82 22.31 3.21 -7.39
CA LEU A 82 23.02 1.98 -7.77
C LEU A 82 23.18 1.82 -9.29
N ALA A 83 22.19 2.26 -10.07
CA ALA A 83 22.22 2.23 -11.55
C ALA A 83 23.10 3.33 -12.17
N LYS A 84 23.98 3.91 -11.35
CA LYS A 84 24.85 5.03 -11.72
C LYS A 84 26.13 4.52 -12.35
#